data_AF-A0A1V6LSL5-F1
#
_entry.id   AF-A0A1V6LSL5-F1
#
_cell.length_a   1.000
_cell.length_b   1.000
_cell.length_c   1.000
_cell.angle_alpha   90.00
_cell.angle_beta   90.00
_cell.angle_gamma   90.00
#
_symmetry.space_group_name_H-M   'P 1'
#
loop_
_entity.id
_entity.type
_entity.pdbx_description
1 polymer ?
#
loop_
_entity_poly.entity_id
_entity_poly.type
_entity_poly.pdbx_seq_one_letter_code
_entity_poly.pdbx_strand_id
1 'polypeptide(L)'
;MKKTVILFSILISISSCGQKENNGKSDFKIDENIKKEVDFKLSESEFGESFNELFLVYDNVLLANFYENDSLMVSTIGKERKMPFKSFYYVKNDTISIDGAYGLFGGFGFSIKFVENKPMVYHMLAGDDFPEYSESADGQLKFRIEVQCTESTLTLSKFPEPNMNDVIYGIVEFKSKDYYSGAMLVDNEEHGERKKTRMDMKIYFKSKFVDFEKL
;
A
#
# COMPACT_ATOMS: atom_id res chain seq x y z
N MET A 1 27.47 -12.86 -61.02
CA MET A 1 28.44 -12.38 -60.00
C MET A 1 28.01 -10.95 -59.64
N LYS A 2 27.73 -10.51 -58.42
CA LYS A 2 27.99 -11.00 -57.05
C LYS A 2 26.75 -10.72 -56.18
N LYS A 3 26.44 -11.65 -55.28
CA LYS A 3 25.53 -11.47 -54.16
C LYS A 3 26.19 -10.54 -53.14
N THR A 4 25.51 -9.50 -52.68
CA THR A 4 25.89 -8.80 -51.45
C THR A 4 24.68 -8.81 -50.53
N VAL A 5 24.60 -9.89 -49.76
CA VAL A 5 23.76 -10.00 -48.57
C VAL A 5 24.39 -9.07 -47.53
N ILE A 6 23.80 -7.91 -47.30
CA ILE A 6 24.17 -7.08 -46.14
C ILE A 6 23.34 -7.61 -44.98
N LEU A 7 23.97 -8.53 -44.25
CA LEU A 7 23.59 -9.01 -42.94
C LEU A 7 23.67 -7.82 -41.98
N PHE A 8 22.56 -7.10 -41.79
CA PHE A 8 22.49 -6.08 -40.75
C PHE A 8 22.32 -6.80 -39.41
N SER A 9 23.47 -7.07 -38.80
CA SER A 9 23.61 -7.67 -37.48
C SER A 9 22.82 -6.86 -36.45
N ILE A 10 21.70 -7.46 -36.07
CA ILE A 10 21.14 -7.56 -34.72
C ILE A 10 22.18 -7.14 -33.66
N LEU A 11 22.21 -5.86 -33.32
CA LEU A 11 22.73 -5.34 -32.06
C LEU A 11 21.52 -5.15 -31.16
N ILE A 12 21.04 -6.26 -30.61
CA ILE A 12 20.18 -6.26 -29.43
C ILE A 12 21.08 -5.76 -28.31
N SER A 13 21.10 -4.44 -28.14
CA SER A 13 21.49 -3.81 -26.88
C SER A 13 20.44 -4.23 -25.86
N ILE A 14 20.57 -5.44 -25.32
CA ILE A 14 19.98 -5.80 -24.03
C ILE A 14 20.72 -4.91 -23.03
N SER A 15 20.27 -3.66 -22.94
CA SER A 15 20.38 -2.84 -21.74
C SER A 15 19.64 -3.61 -20.67
N SER A 16 20.33 -4.59 -20.08
CA SER A 16 19.97 -5.18 -18.82
C SER A 16 19.96 -4.02 -17.83
N CYS A 17 18.79 -3.39 -17.69
CA CYS A 17 18.47 -2.56 -16.56
C CYS A 17 18.72 -3.43 -15.34
N GLY A 18 19.89 -3.27 -14.72
CA GLY A 18 20.15 -3.76 -13.38
C GLY A 18 19.22 -3.01 -12.44
N GLN A 19 17.95 -3.45 -12.37
CA GLN A 19 17.11 -3.17 -11.22
C GLN A 19 17.87 -3.76 -10.04
N LYS A 20 18.53 -2.91 -9.26
CA LYS A 20 19.02 -3.28 -7.94
C LYS A 20 17.81 -3.85 -7.21
N GLU A 21 17.83 -5.16 -6.99
CA GLU A 21 16.91 -5.85 -6.10
C GLU A 21 16.98 -5.13 -4.75
N ASN A 22 16.02 -4.25 -4.52
CA ASN A 22 15.88 -3.52 -3.29
C ASN A 22 15.14 -4.47 -2.35
N ASN A 23 15.85 -5.52 -1.92
CA ASN A 23 15.34 -6.61 -1.11
C ASN A 23 15.19 -6.13 0.33
N GLY A 24 14.13 -5.35 0.58
CA GLY A 24 13.64 -5.15 1.94
C GLY A 24 13.37 -6.51 2.59
N LYS A 25 13.55 -6.61 3.91
CA LYS A 25 13.31 -7.87 4.62
C LYS A 25 11.80 -8.11 4.67
N SER A 26 11.32 -9.04 3.85
CA SER A 26 9.90 -9.40 3.79
C SER A 26 9.70 -10.84 4.28
N ASP A 27 8.81 -11.02 5.25
CA ASP A 27 8.32 -12.33 5.68
C ASP A 27 6.85 -12.51 5.28
N PHE A 28 6.48 -13.68 4.79
CA PHE A 28 5.13 -14.00 4.35
C PHE A 28 4.74 -15.40 4.78
N LYS A 29 3.57 -15.52 5.41
CA LYS A 29 2.99 -16.81 5.76
C LYS A 29 1.47 -16.84 5.59
N ILE A 30 0.95 -18.05 5.38
CA ILE A 30 -0.47 -18.35 5.49
C ILE A 30 -0.73 -18.99 6.86
N ASP A 31 -1.71 -18.46 7.60
CA ASP A 31 -2.14 -18.99 8.89
C ASP A 31 -3.66 -18.81 9.06
N GLU A 32 -4.40 -19.91 8.92
CA GLU A 32 -5.87 -19.91 8.98
C GLU A 32 -6.42 -19.52 10.36
N ASN A 33 -5.60 -19.54 11.42
CA ASN A 33 -6.03 -19.31 12.80
C ASN A 33 -6.05 -17.83 13.19
N ILE A 34 -5.54 -16.92 12.35
CA ILE A 34 -5.47 -15.48 12.67
C ILE A 34 -6.85 -14.80 12.75
N LYS A 35 -7.92 -15.45 12.27
CA LYS A 35 -9.26 -14.85 12.19
C LYS A 35 -9.72 -14.28 13.53
N LYS A 36 -9.53 -15.03 14.62
CA LYS A 36 -9.91 -14.59 15.98
C LYS A 36 -9.11 -13.38 16.45
N GLU A 37 -7.81 -13.35 16.15
CA GLU A 37 -6.96 -12.21 16.51
C GLU A 37 -7.38 -10.96 15.74
N VAL A 38 -7.62 -11.10 14.43
CA VAL A 38 -8.09 -10.02 13.57
C VAL A 38 -9.45 -9.50 14.05
N ASP A 39 -10.43 -10.37 14.25
CA ASP A 39 -11.78 -9.99 14.70
C ASP A 39 -11.75 -9.22 16.02
N PHE A 40 -10.90 -9.63 16.96
CA PHE A 40 -10.76 -8.94 18.25
C PHE A 40 -10.27 -7.49 18.12
N LYS A 41 -9.55 -7.16 17.04
CA LYS A 41 -9.01 -5.81 16.81
C LYS A 41 -9.96 -4.90 16.03
N LEU A 42 -11.04 -5.45 15.49
CA LEU A 42 -11.99 -4.75 14.65
C LEU A 42 -13.31 -4.52 15.38
N SER A 43 -14.07 -3.52 14.95
CA SER A 43 -15.46 -3.33 15.34
C SER A 43 -16.27 -2.85 14.15
N GLU A 44 -17.59 -2.93 14.26
CA GLU A 44 -18.49 -2.35 13.27
C GLU A 44 -18.23 -0.84 13.14
N SER A 45 -18.36 -0.31 11.93
CA SER A 45 -18.22 1.12 11.65
C SER A 45 -19.58 1.69 11.27
N GLU A 46 -19.86 2.93 11.68
CA GLU A 46 -21.07 3.67 11.26
C GLU A 46 -21.13 3.87 9.73
N PHE A 47 -19.98 3.81 9.06
CA PHE A 47 -19.88 3.91 7.60
C PHE A 47 -20.06 2.57 6.88
N GLY A 48 -20.17 1.46 7.61
CA GLY A 48 -20.25 0.10 7.05
C GLY A 48 -21.34 -0.04 6.01
N GLU A 49 -22.55 0.41 6.34
CA GLU A 49 -23.72 0.30 5.46
C GLU A 49 -23.63 1.20 4.21
N SER A 50 -22.92 2.33 4.29
CA SER A 50 -22.84 3.31 3.21
C SER A 50 -22.01 2.84 2.01
N PHE A 51 -21.11 1.88 2.21
CA PHE A 51 -20.19 1.37 1.18
C PHE A 51 -20.30 -0.14 0.98
N ASN A 52 -21.28 -0.78 1.63
CA ASN A 52 -21.32 -2.21 1.95
C ASN A 52 -21.30 -3.13 0.71
N GLU A 53 -21.69 -2.64 -0.47
CA GLU A 53 -21.65 -3.41 -1.71
C GLU A 53 -20.25 -3.49 -2.32
N LEU A 54 -19.42 -2.45 -2.19
CA LEU A 54 -18.12 -2.38 -2.86
C LEU A 54 -16.95 -2.75 -1.96
N PHE A 55 -16.89 -2.25 -0.73
CA PHE A 55 -15.74 -2.45 0.15
C PHE A 55 -16.19 -2.92 1.53
N LEU A 56 -15.30 -3.62 2.26
CA LEU A 56 -15.52 -3.84 3.68
C LEU A 56 -15.07 -2.59 4.42
N VAL A 57 -15.98 -1.93 5.12
CA VAL A 57 -15.69 -0.78 5.97
C VAL A 57 -15.98 -1.15 7.41
N TYR A 58 -15.00 -0.97 8.29
CA TYR A 58 -15.07 -1.32 9.70
C TYR A 58 -14.10 -0.43 10.49
N ASP A 59 -14.29 -0.35 11.80
CA ASP A 59 -13.39 0.39 12.67
C ASP A 59 -12.22 -0.50 13.05
N ASN A 60 -11.01 0.02 12.91
CA ASN A 60 -9.77 -0.72 13.14
C ASN A 60 -8.86 0.02 14.11
N VAL A 61 -8.13 -0.73 14.95
CA VAL A 61 -7.14 -0.15 15.84
C VAL A 61 -5.96 0.42 15.05
N LEU A 62 -5.71 1.72 15.21
CA LEU A 62 -4.57 2.38 14.61
C LEU A 62 -3.33 2.12 15.45
N LEU A 63 -2.44 1.25 14.97
CA LEU A 63 -1.12 0.99 15.55
C LEU A 63 -0.05 1.52 14.62
N ALA A 64 0.42 2.75 14.89
CA ALA A 64 1.38 3.43 14.06
C ALA A 64 2.35 4.28 14.88
N ASN A 65 3.58 4.36 14.39
CA ASN A 65 4.55 5.39 14.73
C ASN A 65 4.77 6.27 13.50
N PHE A 66 4.64 7.57 13.67
CA PHE A 66 4.83 8.57 12.63
C PHE A 66 6.08 9.39 12.95
N TYR A 67 6.99 9.44 11.98
CA TYR A 67 8.27 10.12 12.09
C TYR A 67 8.33 11.29 11.11
N GLU A 68 8.87 12.41 11.58
CA GLU A 68 9.18 13.58 10.76
C GLU A 68 10.63 13.97 11.03
N ASN A 69 11.43 14.13 9.97
CA ASN A 69 12.85 14.46 10.05
C ASN A 69 13.60 13.59 11.07
N ASP A 70 13.38 12.27 10.95
CA ASP A 70 13.95 11.21 11.80
C ASP A 70 13.52 11.22 13.28
N SER A 71 12.64 12.15 13.68
CA SER A 71 12.12 12.24 15.04
C SER A 71 10.73 11.61 15.13
N LEU A 72 10.50 10.82 16.18
CA LEU A 72 9.16 10.30 16.48
C LEU A 72 8.24 11.46 16.90
N MET A 73 7.24 11.75 16.09
CA MET A 73 6.31 12.84 16.34
C MET A 73 5.03 12.34 17.02
N VAL A 74 4.50 11.22 16.54
CA VAL A 74 3.26 10.63 17.06
C VAL A 74 3.42 9.12 17.17
N SER A 75 2.94 8.57 18.29
CA SER A 75 2.73 7.13 18.45
C SER A 75 1.32 6.87 18.93
N THR A 76 0.65 5.90 18.30
CA THR A 76 -0.67 5.40 18.72
C THR A 76 -0.59 4.02 19.38
N ILE A 77 0.61 3.44 19.46
CA ILE A 77 0.83 2.13 20.08
C ILE A 77 0.41 2.20 21.56
N GLY A 78 -0.47 1.29 21.96
CA GLY A 78 -1.01 1.21 23.33
C GLY A 78 -2.14 2.20 23.66
N LYS A 79 -2.60 3.02 22.70
CA LYS A 79 -3.65 4.03 22.94
C LYS A 79 -5.07 3.61 22.54
N GLU A 80 -5.25 2.38 22.07
CA GLU A 80 -6.54 1.78 21.63
C GLU A 80 -7.41 2.67 20.71
N ARG A 81 -6.80 3.61 19.98
CA ARG A 81 -7.53 4.49 19.06
C ARG A 81 -8.03 3.68 17.88
N LYS A 82 -9.34 3.72 17.64
CA LYS A 82 -9.95 3.15 16.43
C LYS A 82 -10.28 4.24 15.41
N MET A 83 -10.21 3.88 14.13
CA MET A 83 -10.57 4.74 13.01
C MET A 83 -11.26 3.93 11.91
N PRO A 84 -12.15 4.55 11.12
CA PRO A 84 -12.73 3.92 9.95
C PRO A 84 -11.63 3.44 9.00
N PHE A 85 -11.72 2.18 8.62
CA PHE A 85 -10.78 1.51 7.74
C PHE A 85 -11.54 0.75 6.67
N LYS A 86 -11.07 0.85 5.43
CA LYS A 86 -11.62 0.11 4.29
C LYS A 86 -10.56 -0.82 3.74
N SER A 87 -10.95 -2.03 3.34
CA SER A 87 -10.05 -2.92 2.60
C SER A 87 -10.78 -3.84 1.64
N PHE A 88 -10.08 -4.15 0.55
CA PHE A 88 -10.55 -4.97 -0.54
C PHE A 88 -9.35 -5.54 -1.31
N TYR A 89 -9.63 -6.56 -2.11
CA TYR A 89 -8.66 -7.09 -3.06
C TYR A 89 -9.25 -7.19 -4.45
N TYR A 90 -8.41 -7.07 -5.46
CA TYR A 90 -8.81 -7.01 -6.86
C TYR A 90 -7.71 -7.60 -7.75
N VAL A 91 -8.07 -7.91 -8.98
CA VAL A 91 -7.11 -8.30 -10.02
C VAL A 91 -6.92 -7.12 -10.95
N LYS A 92 -5.66 -6.80 -11.25
CA LYS A 92 -5.31 -5.86 -12.31
C LYS A 92 -4.23 -6.50 -13.16
N ASN A 93 -4.56 -6.78 -14.42
CA ASN A 93 -3.72 -7.58 -15.31
C ASN A 93 -3.42 -8.97 -14.69
N ASP A 94 -2.15 -9.29 -14.47
CA ASP A 94 -1.64 -10.51 -13.86
C ASP A 94 -1.35 -10.37 -12.35
N THR A 95 -1.64 -9.21 -11.76
CA THR A 95 -1.33 -8.89 -10.37
C THR A 95 -2.59 -8.91 -9.52
N ILE A 96 -2.57 -9.70 -8.44
CA ILE A 96 -3.58 -9.60 -7.37
C ILE A 96 -3.10 -8.54 -6.39
N SER A 97 -3.97 -7.56 -6.11
CA SER A 97 -3.67 -6.46 -5.20
C SER A 97 -4.65 -6.48 -4.03
N ILE A 98 -4.15 -6.24 -2.81
CA ILE A 98 -4.96 -6.00 -1.61
C ILE A 98 -4.64 -4.59 -1.13
N ASP A 99 -5.64 -3.72 -1.15
CA ASP A 99 -5.50 -2.36 -0.67
C ASP A 99 -6.27 -2.20 0.66
N GLY A 100 -5.70 -1.44 1.57
CA GLY A 100 -6.30 -1.13 2.86
C GLY A 100 -5.93 0.27 3.32
N ALA A 101 -6.88 1.08 3.75
CA ALA A 101 -6.63 2.45 4.14
C ALA A 101 -7.49 2.89 5.33
N TYR A 102 -6.88 3.66 6.23
CA TYR A 102 -7.58 4.56 7.15
C TYR A 102 -8.01 5.80 6.37
N GLY A 103 -9.29 6.18 6.47
CA GLY A 103 -9.87 7.26 5.69
C GLY A 103 -10.74 6.77 4.51
N LEU A 104 -11.81 7.51 4.22
CA LEU A 104 -12.83 7.10 3.24
C LEU A 104 -12.58 7.65 1.84
N PHE A 105 -11.94 8.81 1.69
CA PHE A 105 -11.69 9.44 0.40
C PHE A 105 -10.19 9.44 0.10
N GLY A 106 -9.40 10.09 0.93
CA GLY A 106 -7.95 9.93 1.04
C GLY A 106 -7.55 9.12 2.27
N GLY A 107 -6.29 9.28 2.67
CA GLY A 107 -5.72 8.73 3.88
C GLY A 107 -4.52 7.81 3.63
N PHE A 108 -4.31 6.86 4.54
CA PHE A 108 -3.06 6.10 4.57
C PHE A 108 -3.27 4.66 5.02
N GLY A 109 -2.41 3.77 4.56
CA GLY A 109 -2.45 2.36 4.93
C GLY A 109 -1.46 1.54 4.13
N PHE A 110 -1.94 0.49 3.47
CA PHE A 110 -1.12 -0.44 2.70
C PHE A 110 -1.67 -0.69 1.30
N SER A 111 -0.77 -1.07 0.40
CA SER A 111 -1.06 -1.83 -0.81
C SER A 111 -0.15 -3.07 -0.82
N ILE A 112 -0.73 -4.24 -1.02
CA ILE A 112 0.00 -5.51 -1.12
C ILE A 112 -0.21 -6.02 -2.54
N LYS A 113 0.88 -6.23 -3.27
CA LYS A 113 0.85 -6.74 -4.65
C LYS A 113 1.46 -8.11 -4.71
N PHE A 114 0.75 -9.07 -5.27
CA PHE A 114 1.25 -10.42 -5.53
C PHE A 114 1.75 -10.50 -6.97
N VAL A 115 3.06 -10.51 -7.14
CA VAL A 115 3.73 -10.70 -8.44
C VAL A 115 4.41 -12.07 -8.38
N GLU A 116 4.05 -12.97 -9.29
CA GLU A 116 4.53 -14.36 -9.29
C GLU A 116 4.34 -15.04 -7.91
N ASN A 117 3.19 -14.81 -7.27
CA ASN A 117 2.84 -15.30 -5.93
C ASN A 117 3.73 -14.79 -4.77
N LYS A 118 4.59 -13.81 -5.01
CA LYS A 118 5.40 -13.16 -3.97
C LYS A 118 4.74 -11.84 -3.58
N PRO A 119 4.41 -11.62 -2.30
CA PRO A 119 3.85 -10.35 -1.86
C PRO A 119 4.92 -9.26 -1.81
N MET A 120 4.57 -8.10 -2.32
CA MET A 120 5.29 -6.84 -2.15
C MET A 120 4.40 -5.89 -1.35
N VAL A 121 4.88 -5.44 -0.20
CA VAL A 121 4.14 -4.52 0.68
C VAL A 121 4.60 -3.09 0.44
N TYR A 122 3.64 -2.20 0.23
CA TYR A 122 3.83 -0.78 0.10
C TYR A 122 3.03 -0.05 1.17
N HIS A 123 3.61 1.00 1.72
CA HIS A 123 2.83 2.01 2.43
C HIS A 123 2.10 2.88 1.39
N MET A 124 0.78 2.88 1.45
CA MET A 124 -0.05 3.64 0.52
C MET A 124 -0.50 4.95 1.19
N LEU A 125 -0.35 6.06 0.47
CA LEU A 125 -0.79 7.40 0.87
C LEU A 125 -1.64 7.98 -0.25
N ALA A 126 -2.73 8.66 0.12
CA ALA A 126 -3.60 9.38 -0.79
C ALA A 126 -4.04 10.72 -0.15
N GLY A 127 -3.81 11.83 -0.84
CA GLY A 127 -4.33 13.15 -0.47
C GLY A 127 -5.81 13.26 -0.84
N ASP A 128 -6.51 14.17 -0.19
CA ASP A 128 -7.94 14.40 -0.42
C ASP A 128 -8.17 15.39 -1.58
N ASP A 129 -7.59 16.59 -1.49
CA ASP A 129 -7.96 17.72 -2.37
C ASP A 129 -6.85 18.16 -3.33
N PHE A 130 -5.58 17.93 -3.00
CA PHE A 130 -4.44 18.30 -3.83
C PHE A 130 -3.28 17.30 -3.73
N PRO A 131 -2.31 17.31 -4.67
CA PRO A 131 -1.11 16.49 -4.56
C PRO A 131 -0.29 16.88 -3.33
N GLU A 132 -0.05 15.92 -2.43
CA GLU A 132 0.59 16.17 -1.14
C GLU A 132 1.88 15.40 -0.93
N TYR A 133 2.15 14.35 -1.71
CA TYR A 133 3.22 13.40 -1.39
C TYR A 133 4.21 13.22 -2.53
N SER A 134 5.49 13.05 -2.20
CA SER A 134 6.54 12.69 -3.15
C SER A 134 7.48 11.62 -2.60
N GLU A 135 8.09 10.86 -3.51
CA GLU A 135 9.08 9.83 -3.17
C GLU A 135 10.49 10.43 -2.96
N SER A 136 10.72 11.69 -3.39
CA SER A 136 11.98 12.41 -3.17
C SER A 136 11.73 13.86 -2.75
N ALA A 137 12.75 14.49 -2.15
CA ALA A 137 12.67 15.85 -1.64
C ALA A 137 12.34 16.87 -2.75
N ASP A 138 12.84 16.63 -3.95
CA ASP A 138 12.73 17.47 -5.15
C ASP A 138 11.72 16.92 -6.19
N GLY A 139 11.07 15.79 -5.89
CA GLY A 139 10.19 15.11 -6.83
C GLY A 139 8.87 15.85 -7.04
N GLN A 140 8.07 15.40 -8.01
CA GLN A 140 6.73 15.93 -8.19
C GLN A 140 5.82 15.46 -7.03
N LEU A 141 4.99 16.36 -6.50
CA LEU A 141 3.90 15.98 -5.60
C LEU A 141 2.83 15.22 -6.38
N LYS A 142 2.34 14.14 -5.79
CA LYS A 142 1.32 13.26 -6.34
C LYS A 142 0.17 13.16 -5.33
N PHE A 143 -1.04 12.97 -5.85
CA PHE A 143 -2.21 12.66 -5.02
C PHE A 143 -2.03 11.35 -4.28
N ARG A 144 -1.57 10.30 -4.98
CA ARG A 144 -1.37 8.97 -4.41
C ARG A 144 0.04 8.50 -4.68
N ILE A 145 0.69 7.96 -3.65
CA ILE A 145 1.97 7.27 -3.77
C ILE A 145 1.94 5.93 -3.07
N GLU A 146 2.79 5.02 -3.55
CA GLU A 146 3.05 3.73 -2.94
C GLU A 146 4.53 3.71 -2.55
N VAL A 147 4.81 3.92 -1.27
CA VAL A 147 6.16 3.95 -0.74
C VAL A 147 6.58 2.53 -0.41
N GLN A 148 7.68 2.07 -1.02
CA GLN A 148 8.21 0.74 -0.75
C GLN A 148 8.56 0.59 0.74
N CYS A 149 8.24 -0.55 1.34
CA CYS A 149 8.63 -0.87 2.71
C CYS A 149 10.07 -1.41 2.78
N THR A 150 10.81 -1.01 3.82
CA THR A 150 12.17 -1.52 4.10
C THR A 150 12.13 -2.86 4.84
N GLU A 151 11.10 -3.04 5.68
CA GLU A 151 10.79 -4.26 6.41
C GLU A 151 9.29 -4.49 6.33
N SER A 152 8.87 -5.74 6.14
CA SER A 152 7.46 -6.12 6.20
C SER A 152 7.25 -7.55 6.65
N THR A 153 6.17 -7.78 7.39
CA THR A 153 5.64 -9.10 7.70
C THR A 153 4.18 -9.14 7.26
N LEU A 154 3.82 -10.14 6.47
CA LEU A 154 2.46 -10.38 6.03
C LEU A 154 2.00 -11.77 6.48
N THR A 155 0.88 -11.81 7.20
CA THR A 155 0.16 -13.05 7.49
C THR A 155 -1.23 -12.96 6.91
N LEU A 156 -1.61 -13.92 6.07
CA LEU A 156 -2.98 -14.03 5.54
C LEU A 156 -3.64 -15.32 6.01
N SER A 157 -4.96 -15.30 6.17
CA SER A 157 -5.71 -16.52 6.48
C SER A 157 -5.72 -17.51 5.31
N LYS A 158 -5.58 -17.00 4.08
CA LYS A 158 -5.46 -17.77 2.84
C LYS A 158 -4.95 -16.87 1.73
N PHE A 159 -4.44 -17.47 0.66
CA PHE A 159 -4.03 -16.73 -0.53
C PHE A 159 -5.26 -16.10 -1.22
N PRO A 160 -5.18 -14.86 -1.75
CA PRO A 160 -6.29 -14.27 -2.49
C PRO A 160 -6.48 -14.96 -3.83
N GLU A 161 -7.72 -15.37 -4.12
CA GLU A 161 -8.09 -15.97 -5.40
C GLU A 161 -9.17 -15.12 -6.08
N PRO A 162 -9.07 -14.86 -7.40
CA PRO A 162 -10.08 -14.10 -8.13
C PRO A 162 -11.46 -14.74 -8.04
N ASN A 163 -12.52 -13.92 -8.00
CA ASN A 163 -13.92 -14.37 -7.99
C ASN A 163 -14.33 -15.24 -6.79
N MET A 164 -13.54 -15.29 -5.72
CA MET A 164 -14.00 -15.83 -4.46
C MET A 164 -14.78 -14.77 -3.68
N ASN A 165 -16.02 -15.08 -3.29
CA ASN A 165 -16.82 -14.24 -2.38
C ASN A 165 -16.35 -14.31 -0.92
N ASP A 166 -15.22 -14.99 -0.68
CA ASP A 166 -14.71 -15.19 0.66
C ASP A 166 -13.92 -13.97 1.15
N VAL A 167 -14.11 -13.69 2.43
CA VAL A 167 -13.33 -12.69 3.16
C VAL A 167 -11.97 -13.25 3.53
N ILE A 168 -10.93 -12.52 3.16
CA ILE A 168 -9.54 -12.80 3.55
C ILE A 168 -9.24 -11.99 4.80
N TYR A 169 -8.71 -12.65 5.81
CA TYR A 169 -8.22 -12.00 7.02
C TYR A 169 -6.72 -11.82 6.89
N GLY A 170 -6.19 -10.72 7.40
CA GLY A 170 -4.77 -10.46 7.33
C GLY A 170 -4.24 -9.61 8.45
N ILE A 171 -2.94 -9.74 8.66
CA ILE A 171 -2.12 -8.91 9.54
C ILE A 171 -0.92 -8.48 8.71
N VAL A 172 -0.74 -7.18 8.56
CA VAL A 172 0.45 -6.61 7.92
C VAL A 172 1.16 -5.70 8.91
N GLU A 173 2.47 -5.90 9.04
CA GLU A 173 3.36 -5.02 9.79
C GLU A 173 4.46 -4.54 8.85
N PHE A 174 4.76 -3.24 8.85
CA PHE A 174 5.79 -2.71 7.97
C PHE A 174 6.47 -1.46 8.53
N LYS A 175 7.64 -1.17 7.96
CA LYS A 175 8.33 0.12 8.05
C LYS A 175 8.46 0.69 6.65
N SER A 176 7.90 1.87 6.41
CA SER A 176 8.04 2.52 5.10
C SER A 176 9.48 2.97 4.88
N LYS A 177 9.86 3.16 3.62
CA LYS A 177 10.96 4.10 3.31
C LYS A 177 10.54 5.53 3.67
N ASP A 178 11.54 6.40 3.70
CA ASP A 178 11.32 7.83 3.76
C ASP A 178 10.59 8.29 2.49
N TYR A 179 9.62 9.17 2.68
CA TYR A 179 8.92 9.92 1.65
C TYR A 179 8.81 11.37 2.08
N TYR A 180 8.22 12.23 1.26
CA TYR A 180 8.14 13.65 1.52
C TYR A 180 6.70 14.13 1.43
N SER A 181 6.28 14.89 2.43
CA SER A 181 5.02 15.64 2.38
C SER A 181 5.31 17.07 1.93
N GLY A 182 4.44 17.58 1.04
CA GLY A 182 4.50 18.93 0.50
C GLY A 182 4.47 19.97 1.61
N ALA A 183 5.12 21.10 1.37
CA ALA A 183 4.98 22.27 2.22
C ALA A 183 3.61 22.95 2.01
N MET A 184 3.39 24.07 2.68
CA MET A 184 2.14 24.83 2.53
C MET A 184 2.01 25.33 1.08
N LEU A 185 0.83 25.12 0.47
CA LEU A 185 0.51 25.71 -0.83
C LEU A 185 0.00 27.15 -0.64
N VAL A 186 0.62 28.11 -1.34
CA VAL A 186 0.13 29.49 -1.47
C VAL A 186 -0.03 29.77 -2.96
N ASP A 187 -1.23 30.17 -3.40
CA ASP A 187 -1.54 30.42 -4.82
C ASP A 187 -1.22 29.25 -5.78
N ASN A 188 -1.37 28.02 -5.30
CA ASN A 188 -0.99 26.76 -5.99
C ASN A 188 0.52 26.56 -6.20
N GLU A 189 1.35 27.38 -5.56
CA GLU A 189 2.80 27.18 -5.50
C GLU A 189 3.20 26.64 -4.13
N GLU A 190 4.16 25.73 -4.12
CA GLU A 190 4.68 25.14 -2.89
C GLU A 190 5.66 26.10 -2.21
N HIS A 191 5.37 26.47 -0.97
CA HIS A 191 6.22 27.35 -0.17
C HIS A 191 6.70 26.67 1.11
N GLY A 192 8.03 26.55 1.22
CA GLY A 192 8.71 26.01 2.39
C GLY A 192 9.48 24.73 2.09
N GLU A 193 10.18 24.22 3.11
CA GLU A 193 10.89 22.95 3.00
C GLU A 193 9.91 21.78 3.20
N ARG A 194 10.01 20.79 2.31
CA ARG A 194 9.29 19.53 2.47
C ARG A 194 9.77 18.77 3.68
N LYS A 195 8.83 18.11 4.33
CA LYS A 195 9.11 17.30 5.51
C LYS A 195 9.42 15.89 5.11
N LYS A 196 10.56 15.37 5.56
CA LYS A 196 10.91 13.96 5.41
C LYS A 196 10.08 13.13 6.37
N THR A 197 9.33 12.17 5.87
CA THR A 197 8.31 11.44 6.61
C THR A 197 8.54 9.93 6.51
N ARG A 198 8.28 9.20 7.60
CA ARG A 198 8.27 7.73 7.63
C ARG A 198 7.13 7.24 8.52
N MET A 199 6.54 6.10 8.17
CA MET A 199 5.56 5.42 9.01
C MET A 199 5.93 3.97 9.26
N ASP A 200 5.81 3.57 10.53
CA ASP A 200 5.89 2.18 10.95
C ASP A 200 4.48 1.79 11.41
N MET A 201 3.89 0.73 10.84
CA MET A 201 2.49 0.38 11.08
C MET A 201 2.29 -1.11 11.30
N LYS A 202 1.29 -1.44 12.12
CA LYS A 202 0.68 -2.78 12.19
C LYS A 202 -0.82 -2.64 11.95
N ILE A 203 -1.35 -3.40 10.99
CA ILE A 203 -2.73 -3.30 10.54
C ILE A 203 -3.35 -4.69 10.51
N TYR A 204 -4.52 -4.80 11.14
CA TYR A 204 -5.40 -5.98 11.09
C TYR A 204 -6.46 -5.74 10.04
N PHE A 205 -6.77 -6.69 9.18
CA PHE A 205 -7.73 -6.41 8.11
C PHE A 205 -8.57 -7.59 7.67
N LYS A 206 -9.72 -7.24 7.10
CA LYS A 206 -10.61 -8.10 6.34
C LYS A 206 -10.73 -7.51 4.94
N SER A 207 -10.54 -8.31 3.92
CA SER A 207 -10.66 -7.88 2.52
C SER A 207 -11.61 -8.79 1.78
N LYS A 208 -12.52 -8.21 0.99
CA LYS A 208 -13.36 -8.91 0.03
C LYS A 208 -12.94 -8.61 -1.40
N PHE A 209 -13.28 -9.50 -2.33
CA PHE A 209 -12.98 -9.29 -3.75
C PHE A 209 -13.82 -8.14 -4.31
N VAL A 210 -13.22 -7.33 -5.16
CA VAL A 210 -13.88 -6.27 -5.92
C VAL A 210 -13.52 -6.41 -7.38
N ASP A 211 -14.55 -6.55 -8.19
CA ASP A 211 -14.44 -6.60 -9.65
C ASP A 211 -14.76 -5.21 -10.22
N PHE A 212 -13.71 -4.43 -10.45
CA PHE A 212 -13.83 -3.07 -10.98
C PHE A 212 -14.36 -3.02 -12.43
N GLU A 213 -14.38 -4.14 -13.16
CA GLU A 213 -14.97 -4.19 -14.51
C GLU A 213 -16.50 -4.27 -14.48
N LYS A 214 -17.08 -4.63 -13.32
CA LYS A 214 -18.53 -4.73 -13.11
C LYS A 214 -19.16 -3.48 -12.46
N LEU A 215 -18.35 -2.44 -12.21
CA LEU A 215 -18.77 -1.16 -11.63
C LEU A 215 -18.95 -0.10 -12.72
#